data_AF-A0A914C4P8-F1
#
_entry.id   AF-A0A914C4P8-F1
#
_cell.length_a   1.000
_cell.length_b   1.000
_cell.length_c   1.000
_cell.angle_alpha   90.00
_cell.angle_beta   90.00
_cell.angle_gamma   90.00
#
_symmetry.space_group_name_H-M   'P 1'
#
loop_
_entity.id
_entity.type
_entity.pdbx_description
1 polymer ?
#
loop_
_entity_poly.entity_id
_entity_poly.type
_entity_poly.pdbx_seq_one_letter_code
_entity_poly.pdbx_strand_id
1 'polypeptide(L)'
;MYHQPTGFRERDVSMRLIKPTLPEIYVDEVVYLVKNWDPNWEIDGEITIYDEGIAQYLLTDMNSHLKFYAALILGKPSMRCKIVKEEPEDILDMEAENNFKLISQKQLTPESVKSIEFLKQALSRRGFRFPT
;
A
#
# COMPACT_ATOMS: atom_id res chain seq x y z
N MET A 1 36.49 13.50 -7.53
CA MET A 1 35.05 13.35 -7.79
C MET A 1 34.52 12.28 -6.83
N TYR A 2 33.84 12.67 -5.77
CA TYR A 2 33.23 11.70 -4.85
C TYR A 2 31.92 11.21 -5.47
N HIS A 3 31.84 9.93 -5.80
CA HIS A 3 30.56 9.26 -5.99
C HIS A 3 29.88 9.24 -4.62
N GLN A 4 28.95 10.16 -4.37
CA GLN A 4 27.98 9.95 -3.31
C GLN A 4 27.10 8.77 -3.73
N PRO A 5 26.90 7.75 -2.87
CA PRO A 5 25.86 6.78 -3.14
C PRO A 5 24.55 7.54 -3.03
N THR A 6 23.90 7.82 -4.16
CA THR A 6 22.52 8.32 -4.22
C THR A 6 21.49 7.25 -3.81
N GLY A 7 21.95 6.21 -3.10
CA GLY A 7 21.21 5.01 -2.80
C GLY A 7 20.16 5.28 -1.76
N PHE A 8 18.90 5.32 -2.20
CA PHE A 8 17.77 5.07 -1.32
C PHE A 8 18.03 3.81 -0.48
N ARG A 9 17.66 3.84 0.79
CA ARG A 9 17.82 2.68 1.67
C ARG A 9 16.70 1.71 1.38
N GLU A 10 17.01 0.45 1.11
CA GLU A 10 16.00 -0.59 0.96
C GLU A 10 15.95 -1.48 2.18
N ARG A 11 14.76 -2.00 2.50
CA ARG A 11 14.55 -2.90 3.64
C ARG A 11 13.37 -3.82 3.39
N ASP A 12 13.47 -5.05 3.90
CA ASP A 12 12.30 -5.92 4.03
C ASP A 12 11.42 -5.44 5.17
N VAL A 13 10.20 -5.04 4.84
CA VAL A 13 9.25 -4.46 5.78
C VAL A 13 8.04 -5.35 5.91
N SER A 14 7.63 -5.65 7.14
CA SER A 14 6.38 -6.37 7.37
C SER A 14 5.21 -5.55 6.89
N MET A 15 4.29 -6.19 6.17
CA MET A 15 3.07 -5.55 5.68
C MET A 15 2.20 -4.99 6.81
N ARG A 16 2.42 -5.39 8.06
CA ARG A 16 1.71 -4.89 9.25
C ARG A 16 2.21 -3.52 9.73
N LEU A 17 3.44 -3.16 9.38
CA LEU A 17 4.07 -1.90 9.79
C LEU A 17 3.86 -0.79 8.78
N ILE A 18 3.32 -1.11 7.59
CA ILE A 18 3.05 -0.14 6.53
C ILE A 18 1.66 0.45 6.73
N LYS A 19 1.60 1.79 6.75
CA LYS A 19 0.40 2.61 6.84
C LYS A 19 0.15 3.33 5.50
N PRO A 20 -1.03 3.15 4.89
CA PRO A 20 -1.47 3.98 3.76
C PRO A 20 -1.79 5.41 4.21
N THR A 21 -1.56 6.36 3.32
CA THR A 21 -1.73 7.81 3.52
C THR A 21 -2.79 8.42 2.60
N LEU A 22 -3.20 7.72 1.54
CA LEU A 22 -4.23 8.19 0.62
C LEU A 22 -5.60 7.56 0.94
N PRO A 23 -6.70 8.35 0.88
CA PRO A 23 -8.04 7.86 1.21
C PRO A 23 -8.71 7.05 0.10
N GLU A 24 -8.18 7.06 -1.11
CA GLU A 24 -8.78 6.44 -2.28
C GLU A 24 -8.15 5.09 -2.60
N ILE A 25 -8.97 4.07 -2.81
CA ILE A 25 -8.53 2.77 -3.30
C ILE A 25 -9.15 2.53 -4.68
N TYR A 26 -8.30 2.56 -5.71
CA TYR A 26 -8.68 2.30 -7.09
C TYR A 26 -8.79 0.78 -7.32
N VAL A 27 -10.01 0.27 -7.18
CA VAL A 27 -10.31 -1.15 -7.11
C VAL A 27 -9.91 -1.89 -8.38
N ASP A 28 -10.20 -1.31 -9.55
CA ASP A 28 -9.88 -1.93 -10.85
C ASP A 28 -8.38 -2.21 -10.99
N GLU A 29 -7.55 -1.26 -10.55
CA GLU A 29 -6.10 -1.34 -10.62
C GLU A 29 -5.54 -2.33 -9.61
N VAL A 30 -6.02 -2.31 -8.37
CA VAL A 30 -5.64 -3.30 -7.35
C VAL A 30 -5.96 -4.71 -7.83
N VAL A 31 -7.16 -4.95 -8.35
CA VAL A 31 -7.56 -6.27 -8.89
C VAL A 31 -6.69 -6.67 -10.07
N TYR A 32 -6.34 -5.72 -10.96
CA TYR A 32 -5.43 -5.99 -12.06
C TYR A 32 -4.05 -6.43 -11.57
N LEU A 33 -3.48 -5.75 -10.57
CA LEU A 33 -2.19 -6.10 -9.98
C LEU A 33 -2.22 -7.45 -9.25
N VAL A 34 -3.32 -7.78 -8.57
CA VAL A 34 -3.49 -9.11 -7.94
C VAL A 34 -3.43 -10.23 -8.99
N LYS A 35 -4.07 -10.04 -10.14
CA LYS A 35 -4.09 -11.04 -11.24
C LYS A 35 -2.78 -11.13 -12.00
N ASN A 36 -2.05 -10.02 -12.09
CA ASN A 36 -0.83 -9.88 -12.88
C ASN A 36 0.36 -9.56 -11.98
N TRP A 37 0.40 -10.16 -10.79
CA TRP A 37 1.44 -9.89 -9.81
C TRP A 37 2.81 -10.29 -10.38
N ASP A 38 3.75 -9.35 -10.41
CA ASP A 38 5.13 -9.63 -10.77
C ASP A 38 5.92 -9.99 -9.50
N PRO A 39 6.46 -11.22 -9.38
CA PRO A 39 7.28 -11.62 -8.24
C PRO A 39 8.51 -10.73 -8.01
N ASN A 40 9.02 -10.04 -9.04
CA ASN A 40 10.15 -9.14 -8.90
C ASN A 40 9.83 -7.94 -7.99
N TRP A 41 8.56 -7.53 -7.90
CA TRP A 41 8.15 -6.46 -6.99
C TRP A 41 8.37 -6.79 -5.51
N GLU A 42 8.52 -8.08 -5.16
CA GLU A 42 8.81 -8.51 -3.79
C GLU A 42 10.27 -8.23 -3.39
N ILE A 43 11.18 -8.05 -4.36
CA ILE A 43 12.62 -7.92 -4.15
C ILE A 43 13.23 -6.62 -4.70
N ASP A 44 12.56 -5.92 -5.61
CA ASP A 44 13.13 -4.75 -6.30
C ASP A 44 12.90 -3.41 -5.55
N GLY A 45 12.21 -3.41 -4.41
CA GLY A 45 11.99 -2.17 -3.65
C GLY A 45 10.98 -1.22 -4.30
N GLU A 46 10.08 -1.74 -5.13
CA GLU A 46 9.09 -0.95 -5.88
C GLU A 46 8.05 -0.22 -5.01
N ILE A 47 7.85 -0.67 -3.77
CA ILE A 47 7.01 0.03 -2.79
C ILE A 47 7.88 1.05 -2.06
N THR A 48 7.51 2.32 -2.20
CA THR A 48 8.21 3.45 -1.60
C THR A 48 7.53 3.91 -0.32
N ILE A 49 8.31 3.99 0.75
CA ILE A 49 7.86 4.30 2.10
C ILE A 49 8.73 5.37 2.77
N TYR A 50 8.13 6.12 3.68
CA TYR A 50 8.83 6.99 4.61
C TYR A 50 8.91 6.31 5.98
N ASP A 51 10.06 6.42 6.64
CA ASP A 51 10.28 5.88 8.00
C ASP A 51 9.92 6.96 9.03
N GLU A 52 8.75 6.84 9.64
CA GLU A 52 8.26 7.73 10.71
C GLU A 52 9.02 7.48 12.03
N GLY A 53 9.80 6.39 12.13
CA GLY A 53 10.53 5.99 13.31
C GLY A 53 9.92 4.77 14.00
N ILE A 54 9.65 4.87 15.30
CA ILE A 54 9.64 3.73 16.23
C ILE A 54 8.65 2.60 15.87
N ALA A 55 7.62 2.83 15.04
CA ALA A 55 6.62 1.78 14.81
C ALA A 55 6.01 1.65 13.40
N GLN A 56 6.07 2.65 12.53
CA GLN A 56 5.31 2.62 11.26
C GLN A 56 6.07 3.23 10.08
N TYR A 57 5.72 2.76 8.89
CA TYR A 57 6.21 3.26 7.63
C TYR A 57 5.04 3.81 6.82
N LEU A 58 5.13 5.05 6.36
CA LEU A 58 4.07 5.70 5.59
C LEU A 58 4.27 5.44 4.10
N LEU A 59 3.22 5.07 3.38
CA LEU A 59 3.26 4.99 1.92
C LEU A 59 3.34 6.39 1.32
N THR A 60 4.15 6.54 0.26
CA THR A 60 4.54 7.87 -0.25
C THR A 60 3.90 8.25 -1.57
N ASP A 61 3.45 7.28 -2.35
CA ASP A 61 2.88 7.53 -3.68
C ASP A 61 1.77 6.52 -4.02
N MET A 62 0.93 6.86 -5.00
CA MET A 62 -0.22 6.06 -5.42
C MET A 62 0.17 4.64 -5.86
N ASN A 63 1.23 4.47 -6.64
CA ASN A 63 1.63 3.16 -7.15
C ASN A 63 2.05 2.23 -5.99
N SER A 64 2.76 2.78 -5.01
CA SER A 64 3.11 2.08 -3.77
C SER A 64 1.86 1.63 -3.00
N HIS A 65 0.81 2.45 -2.93
CA HIS A 65 -0.47 2.07 -2.33
C HIS A 65 -1.13 0.90 -3.06
N LEU A 66 -1.23 0.97 -4.40
CA LEU A 66 -1.85 -0.07 -5.21
C LEU A 66 -1.13 -1.42 -5.03
N LYS A 67 0.20 -1.42 -5.10
CA LYS A 67 1.03 -2.62 -4.89
C LYS A 67 0.92 -3.14 -3.46
N PHE A 68 0.86 -2.26 -2.47
CA PHE A 68 0.65 -2.65 -1.07
C PHE A 68 -0.70 -3.36 -0.88
N TYR A 69 -1.80 -2.82 -1.42
CA TYR A 69 -3.11 -3.45 -1.32
C TYR A 69 -3.17 -4.80 -2.05
N ALA A 70 -2.57 -4.89 -3.24
CA ALA A 70 -2.46 -6.16 -3.96
C ALA A 70 -1.66 -7.20 -3.16
N ALA A 71 -0.52 -6.81 -2.58
CA ALA A 71 0.29 -7.66 -1.72
C ALA A 71 -0.47 -8.12 -0.46
N LEU A 72 -1.30 -7.25 0.15
CA LEU A 72 -2.18 -7.64 1.25
C LEU A 72 -3.17 -8.73 0.82
N ILE A 73 -3.86 -8.55 -0.31
CA ILE A 73 -4.82 -9.53 -0.85
C ILE A 73 -4.14 -10.87 -1.12
N LEU A 74 -2.92 -10.85 -1.66
CA LEU A 74 -2.11 -12.03 -1.94
C LEU A 74 -1.49 -12.66 -0.68
N GLY A 75 -1.76 -12.11 0.50
CA GLY A 75 -1.29 -12.66 1.78
C GLY A 75 0.21 -12.55 2.00
N LYS A 76 0.88 -11.57 1.36
CA LYS A 76 2.33 -11.38 1.51
C LYS A 76 2.64 -10.92 2.94
N PRO A 77 3.58 -11.58 3.66
CA PRO A 77 3.90 -11.21 5.05
C PRO A 77 4.79 -9.96 5.13
N SER A 78 5.63 -9.77 4.12
CA SER A 78 6.60 -8.68 4.00
C SER A 78 6.87 -8.38 2.53
N MET A 79 7.40 -7.19 2.26
CA MET A 79 7.84 -6.74 0.95
C MET A 79 9.18 -6.01 1.09
N ARG A 80 10.06 -6.14 0.09
CA ARG A 80 11.20 -5.24 -0.05
C ARG A 80 10.67 -3.85 -0.41
N CYS A 81 10.99 -2.85 0.40
CA CYS A 81 10.55 -1.48 0.20
C CYS A 81 11.74 -0.53 0.11
N LYS A 82 11.57 0.54 -0.67
CA LYS A 82 12.50 1.66 -0.79
C LYS A 82 12.12 2.75 0.21
N ILE A 83 13.07 3.13 1.06
CA ILE A 83 12.88 4.16 2.08
C ILE A 83 13.33 5.51 1.52
N VAL A 84 12.41 6.49 1.53
CA VAL A 84 12.66 7.88 1.16
C VAL A 84 12.80 8.77 2.38
N LYS A 85 13.36 9.96 2.16
CA LYS A 85 13.56 10.97 3.21
C LYS A 85 12.42 11.97 3.32
N GLU A 86 11.61 12.06 2.28
CA GLU A 86 10.51 13.01 2.21
C GLU A 86 9.28 12.38 2.87
N GLU A 87 8.75 13.09 3.86
CA GLU A 87 7.54 12.69 4.58
C GLU A 87 6.32 12.97 3.69
N PRO A 88 5.46 11.96 3.44
CA PRO A 88 4.22 12.18 2.72
C PRO A 88 3.18 12.83 3.62
N GLU A 89 2.25 13.56 3.02
CA GLU A 89 1.06 14.02 3.72
C GLU A 89 0.11 12.85 3.99
N ASP A 90 -0.30 12.68 5.24
CA ASP A 90 -1.24 11.61 5.65
C ASP A 90 -2.69 12.10 5.54
N ILE A 91 -3.13 12.30 4.30
CA ILE A 91 -4.48 12.77 3.97
C ILE A 91 -5.56 11.83 4.54
N LEU A 92 -5.28 10.52 4.56
CA LEU A 92 -6.17 9.52 5.12
C LEU A 92 -6.47 9.77 6.61
N ASP A 93 -5.44 10.07 7.41
CA ASP A 93 -5.62 10.39 8.83
C ASP A 93 -6.15 11.82 9.03
N MET A 94 -5.55 12.79 8.35
CA MET A 94 -5.80 14.23 8.55
C MET A 94 -7.18 14.68 8.08
N GLU A 95 -7.63 14.19 6.92
CA GLU A 95 -8.84 14.72 6.25
C GLU A 95 -9.96 13.69 6.18
N ALA A 96 -9.63 12.40 6.04
CA ALA A 96 -10.62 11.34 5.85
C ALA A 96 -10.98 10.59 7.13
N GLU A 97 -10.40 10.94 8.29
CA GLU A 97 -10.63 10.28 9.58
C GLU A 97 -10.46 8.75 9.50
N ASN A 98 -9.45 8.28 8.77
CA ASN A 98 -9.16 6.87 8.50
C ASN A 98 -10.29 6.13 7.73
N ASN A 99 -11.13 6.83 6.96
CA ASN A 99 -12.13 6.25 6.08
C ASN A 99 -11.60 6.13 4.64
N PHE A 100 -11.66 4.93 4.08
CA PHE A 100 -11.36 4.70 2.67
C PHE A 100 -12.58 4.87 1.78
N LYS A 101 -12.35 5.44 0.60
CA LYS A 101 -13.29 5.48 -0.51
C LYS A 101 -12.85 4.50 -1.60
N LEU A 102 -13.72 3.56 -1.94
CA LEU A 102 -13.47 2.63 -3.04
C LEU A 102 -13.89 3.27 -4.37
N ILE A 103 -12.96 3.37 -5.30
CA ILE A 103 -13.18 3.88 -6.65
C ILE A 103 -13.17 2.70 -7.62
N SER A 104 -14.29 2.49 -8.33
CA SER A 104 -14.42 1.43 -9.34
C SER A 104 -15.17 1.98 -10.54
N GLN A 105 -14.59 1.82 -11.73
CA GLN A 105 -15.21 2.20 -13.01
C GLN A 105 -15.95 1.03 -13.65
N LYS A 106 -15.69 -0.20 -13.22
CA LYS A 106 -16.30 -1.42 -13.76
C LYS A 106 -17.12 -2.14 -12.72
N GLN A 107 -18.02 -2.98 -13.20
CA GLN A 107 -18.71 -3.94 -12.37
C GLN A 107 -17.72 -5.04 -11.96
N LEU A 108 -17.58 -5.25 -10.65
CA LEU A 108 -16.66 -6.25 -10.11
C LEU A 108 -17.17 -7.66 -10.38
N THR A 109 -16.27 -8.56 -10.75
CA THR A 109 -16.58 -9.99 -10.81
C THR A 109 -16.73 -10.56 -9.39
N PRO A 110 -17.41 -11.70 -9.20
CA PRO A 110 -17.54 -12.32 -7.88
C PRO A 110 -16.20 -12.61 -7.20
N GLU A 111 -15.17 -12.94 -7.99
CA GLU A 111 -13.81 -13.13 -7.49
C GLU A 111 -13.21 -11.81 -6.98
N SER A 112 -13.30 -10.75 -7.78
CA SER A 112 -12.83 -9.41 -7.38
C SER A 112 -13.54 -8.90 -6.14
N VAL A 113 -14.85 -9.15 -6.00
CA VAL A 113 -15.61 -8.81 -4.78
C VAL A 113 -15.00 -9.52 -3.56
N LYS A 114 -14.66 -10.82 -3.65
CA LYS A 114 -14.02 -11.55 -2.55
C LYS A 114 -12.65 -10.95 -2.18
N SER A 115 -11.84 -10.59 -3.18
CA SER A 115 -10.55 -9.94 -2.95
C SER A 115 -10.69 -8.61 -2.21
N ILE A 116 -11.66 -7.79 -2.60
CA ILE A 116 -11.89 -6.48 -1.98
C ILE A 116 -12.49 -6.62 -0.59
N GLU A 117 -13.40 -7.57 -0.36
CA GLU A 117 -13.89 -7.87 0.99
C GLU A 117 -12.78 -8.37 1.92
N PHE A 118 -11.86 -9.19 1.41
CA PHE A 118 -10.67 -9.58 2.16
C PHE A 118 -9.80 -8.36 2.52
N LEU A 119 -9.55 -7.47 1.55
CA LEU A 119 -8.79 -6.24 1.77
C LEU A 119 -9.44 -5.35 2.84
N LYS A 120 -10.77 -5.14 2.74
CA LYS A 120 -11.54 -4.37 3.72
C LYS A 120 -11.38 -4.96 5.11
N GLN A 121 -11.54 -6.27 5.28
CA GLN A 121 -11.35 -6.93 6.56
C GLN A 121 -9.91 -6.78 7.09
N ALA A 122 -8.90 -6.92 6.23
CA ALA A 122 -7.50 -6.78 6.62
C ALA A 122 -7.19 -5.36 7.10
N LEU A 123 -7.74 -4.34 6.45
CA LEU A 123 -7.58 -2.93 6.82
C LEU A 123 -8.42 -2.56 8.05
N SER A 124 -9.66 -3.06 8.17
CA SER A 124 -10.50 -2.78 9.34
C SER A 124 -9.94 -3.36 10.64
N ARG A 125 -9.23 -4.50 10.58
CA ARG A 125 -8.47 -5.01 11.74
C ARG A 125 -7.34 -4.09 12.20
N ARG A 126 -6.95 -3.12 11.36
CA ARG A 126 -5.92 -2.12 11.64
C ARG A 126 -6.51 -0.75 12.01
N GLY A 127 -7.83 -0.65 12.15
CA GLY A 127 -8.51 0.59 12.55
C GLY A 127 -9.12 1.40 11.41
N PHE A 128 -8.92 1.00 10.15
CA PHE A 128 -9.48 1.71 9.00
C PHE A 128 -10.97 1.39 8.77
N ARG A 129 -11.70 2.35 8.22
CA ARG A 129 -13.14 2.27 8.01
C ARG A 129 -13.48 2.37 6.53
N PHE A 130 -14.66 1.85 6.19
CA PHE A 130 -15.25 1.97 4.86
C PHE A 130 -16.68 2.46 5.07
N PRO A 131 -17.05 3.66 4.59
CA PRO A 131 -18.40 4.14 4.72
C PRO A 131 -19.35 3.20 3.96
N THR A 132 -20.48 2.90 4.61
CA THR A 132 -21.57 2.07 4.07
C THR A 132 -22.31 2.74 2.93
#